data_AF-A0A2N2NSW5-F1
#
_entry.id   AF-A0A2N2NSW5-F1
#
_cell.length_a   1.000
_cell.length_b   1.000
_cell.length_c   1.000
_cell.angle_alpha   90.00
_cell.angle_beta   90.00
_cell.angle_gamma   90.00
#
_symmetry.space_group_name_H-M   'P 1'
#
loop_
_entity.id
_entity.type
_entity.pdbx_description
1 polymer ?
#
loop_
_entity_poly.entity_id
_entity_poly.type
_entity_poly.pdbx_seq_one_letter_code
_entity_poly.pdbx_strand_id
1 'polypeptide(L)'
;MGRIDKTLLFYNHYDVQPAEPSELWDSDPFKLVNKDGKLFARGVSDDKGQIVSRIAAIDSLLHENDLLPCNIKFVIKGEEK
;
A
#
# COMPACT_ATOMS: atom_id res chain seq x y z
N MET A 1 18.45 -8.17 -7.52
CA MET A 1 18.06 -9.58 -7.30
C MET A 1 18.20 -9.88 -5.82
N GLY A 2 17.42 -10.83 -5.29
CA GLY A 2 17.55 -11.27 -3.90
C GLY A 2 18.66 -12.29 -3.70
N ARG A 3 18.97 -12.58 -2.43
CA ARG A 3 20.03 -13.51 -2.02
C ARG A 3 19.76 -14.96 -2.41
N ILE A 4 18.49 -15.37 -2.53
CA ILE A 4 18.08 -16.71 -2.93
C ILE A 4 17.16 -16.69 -4.15
N ASP A 5 17.10 -17.81 -4.89
CA ASP A 5 16.28 -17.99 -6.09
C ASP A 5 14.79 -18.30 -5.79
N LYS A 6 14.23 -17.63 -4.79
CA LYS A 6 12.78 -17.64 -4.53
C LYS A 6 12.21 -16.27 -4.86
N THR A 7 10.96 -16.24 -5.31
CA THR A 7 10.26 -14.99 -5.64
C THR A 7 9.03 -14.86 -4.77
N LEU A 8 8.93 -13.74 -4.05
CA LEU A 8 7.71 -13.31 -3.40
C LEU A 8 6.97 -12.34 -4.34
N LEU A 9 5.69 -12.64 -4.61
CA LEU A 9 4.83 -11.77 -5.41
C LEU A 9 3.81 -11.09 -4.51
N PHE A 10 3.79 -9.76 -4.56
CA PHE A 10 2.73 -8.96 -3.98
C PHE A 10 1.72 -8.61 -5.06
N TYR A 11 0.50 -9.13 -4.92
CA TYR A 11 -0.66 -8.63 -5.64
C TYR A 11 -1.34 -7.53 -4.81
N ASN A 12 -1.70 -6.44 -5.47
CA ASN A 12 -2.40 -5.30 -4.92
C ASN A 12 -3.30 -4.67 -5.99
N HIS A 13 -4.10 -3.69 -5.58
CA HIS A 13 -4.85 -2.87 -6.52
C HIS A 13 -4.80 -1.37 -6.12
N TYR A 14 -4.91 -0.48 -7.11
CA TYR A 14 -4.79 0.98 -6.87
C TYR A 14 -6.11 1.73 -7.05
N ASP A 15 -7.11 1.10 -7.66
CA ASP A 15 -8.49 1.57 -7.70
C ASP A 15 -9.13 1.52 -6.32
N VAL A 16 -10.10 2.40 -6.11
CA VAL A 16 -10.81 2.54 -4.85
C VAL A 16 -12.29 2.76 -5.14
N GLN A 17 -13.16 2.28 -4.25
CA GLN A 17 -14.59 2.57 -4.34
C GLN A 17 -14.87 4.08 -4.27
N PRO A 18 -15.99 4.56 -4.84
CA PRO A 18 -16.48 5.92 -4.65
C PRO A 18 -16.59 6.28 -3.15
N ALA A 19 -16.54 7.58 -2.85
CA ALA A 19 -16.66 8.09 -1.49
C ALA A 19 -18.06 8.67 -1.23
N GLU A 20 -19.10 7.97 -1.68
CA GLU A 20 -20.48 8.43 -1.58
C GLU A 20 -21.25 7.67 -0.47
N PRO A 21 -22.16 8.35 0.25
CA PRO A 21 -22.40 9.79 0.23
C PRO A 21 -21.25 10.58 0.90
N SER A 22 -20.79 11.64 0.24
CA SER A 22 -19.60 12.40 0.66
C SER A 22 -19.80 13.15 1.99
N GLU A 23 -21.04 13.50 2.31
CA GLU A 23 -21.47 14.23 3.49
C GLU A 23 -21.37 13.43 4.79
N LEU A 24 -21.26 12.09 4.71
CA LEU A 24 -21.06 11.24 5.87
C LEU A 24 -19.59 11.16 6.31
N TRP A 25 -18.68 11.79 5.57
CA TRP A 25 -17.27 11.83 5.92
C TRP A 25 -16.95 13.01 6.83
N ASP A 26 -16.29 12.75 7.96
CA ASP A 26 -15.80 13.79 8.88
C ASP A 26 -14.65 14.64 8.32
N SER A 27 -14.10 14.27 7.17
CA SER A 27 -13.02 14.96 6.47
C SER A 27 -13.06 14.59 4.99
N ASP A 28 -12.45 15.42 4.12
CA ASP A 28 -12.32 15.11 2.69
C ASP A 28 -11.82 13.66 2.47
N PRO A 29 -12.60 12.78 1.83
CA PRO A 29 -12.26 11.36 1.70
C PRO A 29 -10.97 11.11 0.92
N PHE A 30 -10.54 12.06 0.09
CA PHE A 30 -9.32 11.93 -0.71
C PHE A 30 -8.13 12.68 -0.13
N LYS A 31 -8.26 13.24 1.08
CA LYS A 31 -7.14 13.77 1.87
C LYS A 31 -6.89 12.90 3.09
N LEU A 32 -5.65 12.44 3.23
CA LEU A 32 -5.24 11.63 4.38
C LEU A 32 -5.23 12.48 5.65
N VAL A 33 -5.98 12.06 6.66
CA VAL A 33 -6.01 12.71 7.99
C VAL A 33 -5.57 11.71 9.05
N ASN A 34 -4.71 12.15 9.97
CA ASN A 34 -4.41 11.41 11.19
C ASN A 34 -5.29 11.94 12.33
N LYS A 35 -6.08 11.07 12.95
CA LYS A 35 -6.82 11.36 14.19
C LYS A 35 -6.48 10.28 15.22
N ASP A 36 -5.87 10.69 16.32
CA ASP A 36 -5.49 9.81 17.43
C ASP A 36 -4.71 8.56 17.01
N GLY A 37 -3.74 8.74 16.09
CA GLY A 37 -2.88 7.66 15.60
C GLY A 37 -3.54 6.78 14.53
N LYS A 38 -4.77 7.06 14.12
CA LYS A 38 -5.47 6.37 13.02
C LYS A 38 -5.48 7.23 11.77
N LEU A 39 -5.24 6.60 10.62
CA LEU A 39 -5.26 7.26 9.32
C LEU A 39 -6.62 7.06 8.65
N PHE A 40 -7.22 8.16 8.17
CA PHE A 40 -8.52 8.18 7.52
C PHE A 40 -8.38 8.78 6.12
N ALA A 41 -8.74 7.98 5.11
CA ALA A 41 -8.97 8.38 3.72
C ALA A 41 -9.52 7.17 2.93
N ARG A 42 -10.24 7.43 1.84
CA ARG A 42 -10.55 6.41 0.84
C ARG A 42 -9.25 5.85 0.26
N GLY A 43 -9.13 4.52 0.26
CA GLY A 43 -7.93 3.83 -0.19
C GLY A 43 -6.88 3.57 0.89
N VAL A 44 -7.03 4.12 2.10
CA VAL A 44 -5.99 3.99 3.14
C VAL A 44 -5.77 2.54 3.58
N SER A 45 -6.84 1.76 3.75
CA SER A 45 -6.76 0.34 4.10
C SER A 45 -6.87 -0.60 2.90
N ASP A 46 -7.56 -0.14 1.85
CA ASP A 46 -8.02 -0.93 0.72
C ASP A 46 -7.84 -0.12 -0.57
N ASP A 47 -6.66 -0.12 -1.18
CA ASP A 47 -5.49 -0.96 -0.85
C ASP A 47 -4.15 -0.19 -0.90
N LYS A 48 -4.22 1.15 -1.04
CA LYS A 48 -3.05 2.02 -1.22
C LYS A 48 -2.12 2.01 -0.01
N GLY A 49 -2.64 1.92 1.21
CA GLY A 49 -1.78 1.81 2.40
C GLY A 49 -0.97 0.52 2.44
N GLN A 50 -1.50 -0.58 1.91
CA GLN A 50 -0.76 -1.84 1.81
C GLN A 50 0.37 -1.74 0.77
N ILE A 51 0.10 -1.09 -0.37
CA ILE A 51 1.13 -0.82 -1.37
C ILE A 51 2.28 -0.01 -0.74
N VAL A 52 1.95 1.11 -0.09
CA VAL A 52 2.96 2.02 0.51
C VAL A 52 3.73 1.34 1.63
N SER A 53 3.07 0.60 2.52
CA SER A 53 3.75 -0.11 3.61
C SER A 53 4.71 -1.20 3.11
N ARG A 54 4.34 -1.95 2.05
CA ARG A 54 5.22 -2.95 1.42
C ARG A 54 6.44 -2.29 0.78
N ILE A 55 6.26 -1.15 0.09
CA ILE A 55 7.38 -0.39 -0.48
C ILE A 55 8.32 0.11 0.61
N ALA A 56 7.77 0.70 1.68
CA ALA A 56 8.57 1.20 2.81
C ALA A 56 9.35 0.08 3.52
N ALA A 57 8.75 -1.11 3.68
CA ALA A 57 9.45 -2.26 4.25
C ALA A 57 10.62 -2.73 3.37
N ILE A 58 10.44 -2.73 2.05
CA ILE A 58 11.50 -3.10 1.09
C ILE A 58 12.63 -2.07 1.12
N ASP A 59 12.29 -0.79 1.15
CA ASP A 59 13.26 0.31 1.26
C ASP A 59 14.08 0.20 2.55
N SER A 60 13.41 -0.01 3.69
CA SER A 60 14.06 -0.24 4.99
C SER A 60 14.99 -1.45 4.97
N LEU A 61 14.57 -2.57 4.37
CA LEU A 61 15.39 -3.77 4.28
C LEU A 61 16.62 -3.57 3.39
N LEU A 62 16.49 -2.82 2.29
CA LEU A 62 17.61 -2.45 1.41
C LEU A 62 18.56 -1.45 2.05
N HIS A 63 18.06 -0.57 2.92
CA HIS A 63 18.90 0.36 3.67
C HIS A 63 19.75 -0.38 4.73
N GLU A 64 19.19 -1.40 5.37
CA GLU A 64 19.90 -2.25 6.35
C GLU A 64 20.77 -3.34 5.71
N ASN A 65 20.46 -3.74 4.47
CA ASN A 65 21.10 -4.86 3.79
C ASN A 65 21.41 -4.52 2.33
N ASP A 66 22.60 -4.84 1.85
CA ASP A 66 22.96 -4.64 0.43
C ASP A 66 22.04 -5.39 -0.56
N LEU A 67 21.37 -6.46 -0.11
CA LEU A 67 20.48 -7.29 -0.91
C LEU A 67 19.27 -7.78 -0.10
N LEU A 68 18.12 -7.86 -0.77
CA LEU A 68 16.90 -8.47 -0.24
C LEU A 68 17.06 -9.99 -0.03
N PRO A 69 16.36 -10.61 0.93
CA PRO A 69 16.43 -12.05 1.18
C PRO A 69 16.02 -12.91 -0.03
N CYS A 70 15.08 -12.42 -0.85
CA CYS A 70 14.56 -13.11 -2.03
C CYS A 70 14.18 -12.09 -3.12
N ASN A 71 13.85 -12.57 -4.32
CA ASN A 71 13.32 -11.70 -5.38
C ASN A 71 11.92 -11.21 -5.01
N ILE A 72 11.62 -9.95 -5.30
CA ILE A 72 10.28 -9.38 -5.09
C ILE A 72 9.70 -8.95 -6.43
N LYS A 73 8.43 -9.28 -6.67
CA LYS A 73 7.64 -8.79 -7.81
C LYS A 73 6.34 -8.18 -7.33
N PHE A 74 5.94 -7.07 -7.94
CA PHE A 74 4.65 -6.45 -7.73
C PHE A 74 3.75 -6.64 -8.96
N VAL A 75 2.48 -6.94 -8.71
CA VAL A 75 1.40 -6.83 -9.69
C VAL A 75 0.35 -5.92 -9.06
N ILE A 76 0.13 -4.75 -9.67
CA ILE A 76 -0.84 -3.77 -9.17
C ILE A 76 -1.86 -3.49 -10.28
N LYS A 77 -3.12 -3.89 -10.06
CA LYS A 77 -4.23 -3.72 -11.03
C LYS A 77 -5.11 -2.51 -10.64
N GLY A 78 -5.90 -2.00 -11.58
CA GLY A 78 -6.84 -0.89 -11.36
C GLY A 78 -8.32 -1.25 -11.54
N GLU A 79 -8.67 -2.55 -11.46
CA GLU A 79 -10.04 -3.03 -11.66
C GLU A 79 -10.28 -4.26 -10.75
N GLU A 80 -10.13 -4.08 -9.45
CA GLU A 80 -10.51 -5.09 -8.46
C GLU A 80 -11.87 -4.74 -7.81
N LYS A 81 -12.18 -3.45 -7.70
CA LYS A 81 -13.37 -2.89 -7.06
C LYS A 81 -14.50 -2.54 -8.04
#